data_AF-A0A953HF32-F1
#
_entry.id   AF-A0A953HF32-F1
#
_cell.length_a   1.000
_cell.length_b   1.000
_cell.length_c   1.000
_cell.angle_alpha   90.00
_cell.angle_beta   90.00
_cell.angle_gamma   90.00
#
_symmetry.space_group_name_H-M   'P 1'
#
loop_
_entity.id
_entity.type
_entity.pdbx_description
1 polymer ?
#
loop_
_entity_poly.entity_id
_entity_poly.type
_entity_poly.pdbx_seq_one_letter_code
_entity_poly.pdbx_strand_id
1 'polypeptide(L)' 'MKQAQTIVITGAAGFIGSVMVGMLNELGYTRLILVDDFSRKEKAQNLLGKKFDQKVHREQFF' A
#
# COMPACT_ATOMS: atom_id res chain seq x y z
N MET A 1 20.72 -15.88 -4.97
CA MET A 1 20.23 -14.52 -4.64
C MET A 1 18.72 -14.59 -4.45
N LYS A 2 18.18 -14.14 -3.31
CA LYS A 2 16.70 -14.05 -3.14
C LYS A 2 16.20 -12.95 -4.08
N GLN A 3 15.23 -13.26 -4.94
CA GLN A 3 14.50 -12.23 -5.67
C GLN A 3 13.86 -11.30 -4.63
N ALA A 4 14.04 -9.99 -4.80
CA ALA A 4 13.33 -9.04 -3.96
C ALA A 4 11.83 -9.17 -4.26
N GLN A 5 11.05 -9.49 -3.23
CA GLN A 5 9.62 -9.75 -3.33
C GLN A 5 8.88 -8.41 -3.37
N THR A 6 7.95 -8.26 -4.32
CA THR A 6 6.94 -7.18 -4.30
C THR A 6 5.70 -7.71 -3.64
N ILE A 7 5.10 -6.92 -2.74
CA ILE A 7 3.83 -7.25 -2.08
C ILE A 7 2.77 -6.29 -2.61
N VAL A 8 1.67 -6.84 -3.14
CA VAL A 8 0.51 -6.06 -3.56
C VAL A 8 -0.51 -6.05 -2.43
N ILE A 9 -1.04 -4.88 -2.11
CA ILE A 9 -2.03 -4.69 -1.03
C ILE A 9 -3.27 -4.05 -1.63
N THR A 10 -4.36 -4.80 -1.73
CA THR A 10 -5.67 -4.29 -2.13
C THR A 10 -6.43 -3.72 -0.94
N GLY A 11 -7.17 -2.63 -1.11
CA GLY A 11 -7.80 -1.90 -0.01
C GLY A 11 -6.78 -1.16 0.87
N ALA A 12 -5.63 -0.77 0.30
CA ALA A 12 -4.49 -0.24 1.02
C ALA A 12 -4.75 1.07 1.79
N ALA A 13 -5.66 1.92 1.32
CA ALA A 13 -6.03 3.16 1.99
C ALA A 13 -7.14 2.97 3.03
N GLY A 14 -7.73 1.77 3.11
CA GLY A 14 -8.64 1.38 4.18
C GLY A 14 -7.95 1.25 5.54
N PHE A 15 -8.75 1.13 6.60
CA PHE A 15 -8.24 1.03 7.98
C PHE A 15 -7.23 -0.13 8.12
N ILE A 16 -7.66 -1.36 7.87
CA ILE A 16 -6.83 -2.57 8.00
C ILE A 16 -5.67 -2.57 7.00
N GLY A 17 -5.96 -2.27 5.72
CA GLY A 17 -4.94 -2.26 4.67
C GLY A 17 -3.80 -1.31 5.00
N SER A 18 -4.12 -0.13 5.52
CA SER A 18 -3.09 0.84 5.89
C SER A 18 -2.26 0.37 7.09
N VAL A 19 -2.86 -0.25 8.10
CA VAL A 19 -2.11 -0.82 9.24
C VAL A 19 -1.15 -1.90 8.76
N MET A 20 -1.59 -2.76 7.83
CA MET A 20 -0.75 -3.79 7.23
C MET A 20 0.44 -3.20 6.44
N VAL A 21 0.24 -2.09 5.71
CA VAL A 21 1.35 -1.36 5.06
C VAL A 21 2.39 -0.92 6.10
N GLY A 22 1.94 -0.36 7.24
CA GLY A 22 2.84 0.08 8.31
C GLY A 22 3.62 -1.08 8.91
N MET A 23 2.94 -2.18 9.26
CA MET A 23 3.57 -3.41 9.76
C MET A 23 4.62 -3.96 8.79
N LEU A 24 4.31 -3.99 7.49
CA LEU A 24 5.25 -4.44 6.46
C LEU A 24 6.47 -3.53 6.38
N ASN A 25 6.30 -2.21 6.50
CA ASN A 25 7.41 -1.27 6.56
C ASN A 25 8.30 -1.50 7.79
N GLU A 26 7.72 -1.77 8.97
CA GLU A 26 8.45 -2.10 10.20
C GLU A 26 9.26 -3.40 10.05
N LEU A 27 8.73 -4.37 9.30
CA LEU A 27 9.41 -5.62 8.97
C LEU A 27 10.45 -5.49 7.83
N GLY A 28 10.66 -4.28 7.29
CA GLY A 28 11.63 -3.99 6.24
C GLY A 28 11.12 -4.23 4.82
N TYR A 29 9.84 -4.57 4.63
CA TYR A 29 9.22 -4.66 3.32
C TYR A 29 8.75 -3.28 2.87
N THR A 30 9.52 -2.68 1.96
CA THR A 30 9.19 -1.36 1.38
C THR A 30 8.72 -1.44 -0.07
N ARG A 31 8.95 -2.58 -0.74
CA ARG A 31 8.51 -2.83 -2.11
C ARG A 31 7.02 -3.20 -2.19
N LEU A 32 6.18 -2.21 -1.91
CA LEU A 32 4.73 -2.36 -1.81
C LEU A 32 4.04 -1.68 -2.99
N ILE A 33 3.05 -2.36 -3.58
CA ILE A 33 2.11 -1.78 -4.55
C ILE A 33 0.76 -1.66 -3.85
N LEU A 34 0.29 -0.44 -3.70
CA LEU A 34 -0.96 -0.14 -3.01
C LEU A 34 -2.10 0.00 -4.02
N VAL A 35 -3.13 -0.84 -3.90
CA VAL A 35 -4.31 -0.81 -4.76
C VAL A 35 -5.52 -0.37 -3.94
N ASP A 36 -6.12 0.76 -4.29
CA ASP A 36 -7.36 1.26 -3.67
C ASP A 36 -8.00 2.34 -4.58
N ASP A 37 -9.10 2.90 -4.12
CA ASP A 37 -9.60 4.19 -4.58
C ASP A 37 -8.99 5.31 -3.74
N PHE A 38 -8.14 6.09 -4.41
CA PHE A 38 -7.42 7.22 -3.85
C PHE A 38 -8.12 8.57 -4.09
N SER A 39 -9.34 8.58 -4.65
CA SER A 39 -10.13 9.82 -4.83
C SER A 39 -10.65 10.38 -3.50
N ARG A 40 -10.79 9.53 -2.48
CA ARG A 40 -11.27 9.87 -1.14
C ARG A 40 -10.19 10.53 -0.29
N LYS A 41 -10.17 11.87 -0.27
CA LYS A 41 -9.16 12.68 0.43
C LYS A 41 -9.02 12.33 1.91
N GLU A 42 -10.12 11.99 2.58
CA GLU A 42 -10.14 11.61 3.99
C GLU A 42 -9.36 10.33 4.30
N LYS A 43 -9.09 9.48 3.29
CA LYS A 43 -8.28 8.27 3.44
C LYS A 43 -6.79 8.51 3.24
N ALA A 44 -6.38 9.66 2.69
CA ALA A 44 -4.98 9.93 2.40
C ALA A 44 -4.10 9.92 3.66
N GLN A 45 -4.67 10.38 4.80
CA GLN A 45 -4.01 10.37 6.11
C GLN A 45 -3.62 8.96 6.57
N ASN A 46 -4.35 7.93 6.14
CA ASN A 46 -4.04 6.55 6.50
C ASN A 46 -2.71 6.09 5.89
N LEU A 47 -2.20 6.73 4.83
CA LEU A 47 -0.94 6.35 4.19
C LEU A 47 0.19 7.34 4.49
N LEU A 48 -0.02 8.33 5.36
CA LEU A 48 0.98 9.31 5.73
C LEU A 48 2.20 8.60 6.36
N GLY A 49 3.40 8.92 5.87
CA GLY A 49 4.66 8.36 6.38
C GLY A 49 4.96 6.91 5.98
N LYS A 50 4.06 6.25 5.24
CA LYS A 50 4.26 4.86 4.79
C LYS A 50 5.12 4.80 3.54
N LYS A 51 5.95 3.76 3.44
CA LYS A 51 6.88 3.49 2.33
C LYS A 51 6.26 2.47 1.37
N PHE A 52 6.17 2.83 0.11
CA PHE A 52 5.64 1.98 -0.97
C PHE A 52 6.19 2.49 -2.31
N ASP A 53 6.23 1.61 -3.31
CA ASP A 53 6.77 1.94 -4.64
C ASP A 53 5.72 2.62 -5.52
N GLN A 54 4.46 2.15 -5.45
CA GLN A 54 3.41 2.59 -6.36
C GLN A 54 2.02 2.57 -5.72
N LYS A 55 1.16 3.46 -6.21
CA LYS A 55 -0.29 3.41 -6.03
C LYS A 55 -0.95 3.11 -7.37
N VAL A 56 -1.88 2.16 -7.39
CA VAL A 56 -2.66 1.77 -8.57
C VAL A 56 -4.13 1.96 -8.25
N HIS A 57 -4.85 2.73 -9.08
CA HIS A 57 -6.29 2.88 -8.89
C HIS A 57 -6.97 1.52 -9.10
N ARG A 58 -7.94 1.16 -8.26
CA ARG A 58 -8.60 -0.16 -8.34
C ARG A 58 -9.21 -0.49 -9.71
N GLU A 59 -9.66 0.53 -10.45
CA GLU A 59 -10.22 0.38 -11.81
C GLU A 59 -9.16 0.11 -12.88
N GLN A 60 -7.88 0.32 -12.57
CA GLN A 60 -6.76 0.07 -13.50
C GLN A 60 -6.07 -1.27 -13.20
N PHE A 61 -6.48 -1.98 -12.16
CA PHE A 61 -5.81 -3.18 -11.69
C PHE A 61 -6.31 -4.47 -12.37
N PHE A 62 -7.48 -4.43 -13.02
CA PHE A 62 -8.08 -5.53 -13.79
C PHE A 62 -8.70 -5.03 -15.09
#